data_AF-A0A2U1S559-F1
#
_entry.id   AF-A0A2U1S559-F1
#
_cell.length_a   1.000
_cell.length_b   1.000
_cell.length_c   1.000
_cell.angle_alpha   90.00
_cell.angle_beta   90.00
_cell.angle_gamma   90.00
#
_symmetry.space_group_name_H-M   'P 1'
#
loop_
_entity.id
_entity.type
_entity.pdbx_description
1 polymer ?
#
loop_
_entity_poly.entity_id
_entity_poly.type
_entity_poly.pdbx_seq_one_letter_code
_entity_poly.pdbx_strand_id
1 'polypeptide(L)'
;MTLRHQALAQYLETALGGVVQVQAVRPLTGDEPSIVGQELRALHGHDLKAFGYGRPIQIDLLLNGIPRSYVLSTMRSGSGFGHDYKADRAGTLILAHDAYGKLARHVASIDVGFFTREGQLQSAGAAEEYFLLMEKVEGAAY
;
A
#
# COMPACT_ATOMS: atom_id res chain seq x y z
N MET A 1 3.02 -2.26 12.87
CA MET A 1 3.96 -1.88 11.79
C MET A 1 4.03 -0.35 11.76
N THR A 2 5.22 0.24 11.66
CA THR A 2 5.38 1.70 11.56
C THR A 2 5.92 2.02 10.18
N LEU A 3 5.10 2.63 9.31
CA LEU A 3 5.53 3.13 8.02
C LEU A 3 6.45 4.34 8.19
N ARG A 4 7.61 4.36 7.51
CA ARG A 4 8.50 5.52 7.53
C ARG A 4 8.18 6.43 6.35
N HIS A 5 8.20 7.74 6.56
CA HIS A 5 7.99 8.75 5.50
C HIS A 5 8.88 8.52 4.27
N GLN A 6 10.17 8.25 4.51
CA GLN A 6 11.13 7.96 3.45
C GLN A 6 10.77 6.70 2.64
N ALA A 7 10.27 5.65 3.30
CA ALA A 7 9.86 4.42 2.63
C ALA A 7 8.64 4.65 1.72
N LEU A 8 7.68 5.47 2.17
CA LEU A 8 6.53 5.86 1.35
C LEU A 8 6.97 6.66 0.12
N ALA A 9 7.82 7.68 0.31
CA ALA A 9 8.30 8.52 -0.79
C ALA A 9 9.06 7.68 -1.84
N GLN A 10 10.00 6.84 -1.42
CA GLN A 10 10.79 5.99 -2.32
C GLN A 10 9.92 5.01 -3.12
N TYR A 11 8.90 4.44 -2.47
CA TYR A 11 7.91 3.61 -3.15
C TYR A 11 7.12 4.42 -4.19
N LEU A 12 6.63 5.60 -3.84
CA LEU A 12 5.86 6.46 -4.74
C LEU A 12 6.69 6.92 -5.95
N GLU A 13 7.98 7.23 -5.79
CA GLU A 13 8.88 7.55 -6.90
C GLU A 13 8.97 6.40 -7.91
N THR A 14 9.09 5.17 -7.39
CA THR A 14 9.14 3.96 -8.20
C THR A 14 7.80 3.71 -8.91
N ALA A 15 6.69 3.77 -8.18
CA ALA A 15 5.36 3.46 -8.70
C ALA A 15 4.83 4.54 -9.67
N LEU A 16 5.18 5.81 -9.47
CA LEU A 16 4.69 6.93 -10.29
C LEU A 16 5.66 7.35 -11.41
N GLY A 17 6.92 6.89 -11.36
CA GLY A 17 7.92 7.21 -12.38
C GLY A 17 8.30 8.70 -12.39
N GLY A 18 8.89 9.20 -11.30
CA GLY A 18 9.35 10.59 -11.24
C GLY A 18 9.80 11.02 -9.85
N VAL A 19 10.18 12.29 -9.73
CA VAL A 19 10.54 12.90 -8.44
C VAL A 19 9.27 13.19 -7.65
N VAL A 20 9.19 12.67 -6.43
CA VAL A 20 8.02 12.83 -5.57
C VAL A 20 8.36 13.68 -4.35
N GLN A 21 7.52 14.66 -4.07
CA GLN A 21 7.56 15.44 -2.82
C GLN A 21 6.21 15.34 -2.12
N VAL A 22 6.12 14.46 -1.12
CA VAL A 22 4.90 14.29 -0.30
C VAL A 22 4.64 15.57 0.49
N GLN A 23 3.45 16.14 0.33
CA GLN A 23 3.02 17.37 1.00
C GLN A 23 2.15 17.08 2.23
N ALA A 24 1.27 16.08 2.11
CA ALA A 24 0.35 15.70 3.19
C ALA A 24 -0.07 14.23 3.07
N VAL A 25 -0.32 13.60 4.21
CA VAL A 25 -0.95 12.28 4.34
C VAL A 25 -2.07 12.38 5.36
N ARG A 26 -3.27 11.95 5.00
CA ARG A 26 -4.45 12.02 5.87
C ARG A 26 -5.40 10.83 5.63
N PRO A 27 -6.25 10.45 6.60
CA PRO A 27 -7.35 9.53 6.33
C PRO A 27 -8.24 10.06 5.19
N LEU A 28 -8.70 9.17 4.29
CA LEU A 28 -9.60 9.56 3.20
C LEU A 28 -11.01 9.89 3.74
N THR A 29 -11.41 9.24 4.83
CA THR A 29 -12.72 9.39 5.47
C THR A 29 -12.57 9.68 6.96
N GLY A 30 -13.24 10.73 7.44
CA GLY A 30 -13.29 11.15 8.84
C GLY A 30 -12.68 12.55 9.07
N ASP A 31 -13.05 13.17 10.20
CA ASP A 31 -12.60 14.52 10.61
C ASP A 31 -11.23 14.51 11.33
N GLU A 32 -10.43 13.46 11.12
CA GLU A 32 -9.11 13.35 11.74
C GLU A 32 -8.14 14.39 11.12
N PRO A 33 -7.38 15.13 11.94
CA PRO A 33 -6.60 16.26 11.49
C PRO A 33 -5.55 15.88 10.44
N SER A 34 -5.39 16.72 9.42
CA SER A 34 -4.38 16.59 8.38
C SER A 34 -2.98 16.81 8.96
N ILE A 35 -2.07 15.85 8.78
CA ILE A 35 -0.64 16.03 9.07
C ILE A 35 -0.02 16.80 7.89
N VAL A 36 0.38 18.06 8.11
CA VAL A 36 0.90 18.97 7.06
C VAL A 36 2.38 19.30 7.30
N GLY A 37 3.18 19.17 6.23
CA GLY A 37 4.34 20.02 5.91
C GLY A 37 5.60 20.03 6.79
N GLN A 38 5.54 19.84 8.10
CA GLN A 38 6.74 19.83 8.97
C GLN A 38 6.72 18.71 10.03
N GLU A 39 5.54 18.22 10.41
CA GLU A 39 5.36 17.07 11.32
C GLU A 39 5.48 15.70 10.62
N LEU A 40 5.57 15.66 9.28
CA LEU A 40 5.80 14.43 8.49
C LEU A 40 7.10 13.70 8.86
N ARG A 41 8.10 14.39 9.44
CA ARG A 41 9.32 13.77 10.00
C ARG A 41 9.02 12.85 11.19
N ALA A 42 7.89 13.08 11.88
CA ALA A 42 7.46 12.35 13.05
C ALA A 42 6.00 11.88 12.87
N LEU A 43 5.72 11.10 11.83
CA LEU A 43 4.54 10.23 11.85
C LEU A 43 4.68 9.30 13.07
N HIS A 44 4.00 9.64 14.17
CA HIS A 44 4.05 8.82 15.37
C HIS A 44 3.33 7.50 15.08
N GLY A 45 3.78 6.43 15.73
CA GLY A 45 3.25 5.08 15.49
C GLY A 45 1.74 4.92 15.70
N HIS A 46 1.02 5.95 16.18
CA HIS A 46 -0.43 6.02 16.28
C HIS A 46 -1.12 6.43 14.97
N ASP A 47 -0.61 7.44 14.25
CA ASP A 47 -1.19 7.94 12.97
C ASP A 47 -1.12 6.89 11.86
N LEU A 48 -0.15 5.99 11.99
CA LEU A 48 0.09 4.87 11.08
C LEU A 48 -0.62 3.58 11.50
N LYS A 49 -1.30 3.55 12.65
CA LYS A 49 -2.21 2.44 12.99
C LYS A 49 -3.35 2.34 11.98
N ALA A 50 -3.77 3.48 11.39
CA ALA A 50 -4.81 3.54 10.36
C ALA A 50 -4.50 2.66 9.13
N PHE A 51 -3.23 2.55 8.72
CA PHE A 51 -2.77 1.72 7.60
C PHE A 51 -3.07 0.22 7.77
N GLY A 52 -3.24 -0.26 9.01
CA GLY A 52 -3.47 -1.69 9.30
C GLY A 52 -4.93 -2.10 9.49
N TYR A 53 -5.86 -1.15 9.57
CA TYR A 53 -7.28 -1.43 9.84
C TYR A 53 -8.17 -1.39 8.60
N GLY A 54 -7.57 -1.33 7.41
CA GLY A 54 -8.30 -1.25 6.15
C GLY A 54 -8.95 0.11 5.89
N ARG A 55 -8.45 1.17 6.53
CA ARG A 55 -8.90 2.54 6.27
C ARG A 55 -8.02 3.18 5.18
N PRO A 56 -8.60 3.63 4.06
CA PRO A 56 -7.85 4.32 3.02
C PRO A 56 -7.28 5.63 3.52
N ILE A 57 -6.09 5.98 3.05
CA ILE A 57 -5.47 7.29 3.24
C ILE A 57 -5.36 8.03 1.91
N GLN A 58 -5.47 9.35 1.96
CA GLN A 58 -5.14 10.26 0.87
C GLN A 58 -3.71 10.76 1.05
N ILE A 59 -2.97 10.80 -0.06
CA ILE A 59 -1.60 11.30 -0.17
C ILE A 59 -1.63 12.43 -1.19
N ASP A 60 -1.34 13.64 -0.74
CA ASP A 60 -1.12 14.78 -1.62
C ASP A 60 0.37 15.00 -1.79
N LEU A 61 0.82 15.18 -3.03
CA LEU A 61 2.23 15.29 -3.38
C LEU A 61 2.45 16.17 -4.61
N LEU A 62 3.70 16.57 -4.83
CA LEU A 62 4.16 17.10 -6.11
C LEU A 62 4.88 15.98 -6.86
N LEU A 63 4.39 15.64 -8.05
CA LEU A 63 5.06 14.73 -8.99
C LEU A 63 5.72 15.58 -10.07
N ASN A 64 7.05 15.61 -10.09
CA ASN A 64 7.82 16.48 -10.97
C ASN A 64 7.36 17.96 -10.89
N GLY A 65 7.03 18.42 -9.67
CA GLY A 65 6.53 19.77 -9.39
C GLY A 65 5.03 19.99 -9.66
N ILE A 66 4.32 19.00 -10.20
CA ILE A 66 2.88 19.10 -10.49
C ILE A 66 2.07 18.50 -9.32
N PRO A 67 1.10 19.24 -8.74
CA PRO A 67 0.24 18.71 -7.70
C PRO A 67 -0.57 17.49 -8.15
N ARG A 68 -0.52 16.43 -7.36
CA ARG A 68 -1.28 15.19 -7.54
C ARG A 68 -1.82 14.70 -6.21
N SER A 69 -2.87 13.89 -6.28
CA SER A 69 -3.47 13.24 -5.12
C SER A 69 -3.74 11.78 -5.42
N TYR A 70 -3.42 10.92 -4.46
CA TYR A 70 -3.51 9.47 -4.58
C TYR A 70 -4.16 8.89 -3.33
N VAL A 71 -4.77 7.71 -3.48
CA VAL A 71 -5.32 6.95 -2.37
C VAL A 71 -4.51 5.67 -2.20
N LEU A 72 -4.10 5.40 -0.97
CA LEU A 72 -3.45 4.15 -0.60
C LEU A 72 -4.32 3.44 0.43
N SER A 73 -4.69 2.21 0.10
CA SER A 73 -5.67 1.41 0.85
C SER A 73 -5.08 0.05 1.20
N THR A 74 -5.51 -0.48 2.35
CA THR A 74 -5.23 -1.85 2.75
C THR A 74 -6.55 -2.58 3.04
N MET A 75 -6.49 -3.89 3.21
CA MET A 75 -7.61 -4.65 3.75
C MET A 75 -7.42 -4.86 5.25
N ARG A 76 -8.51 -4.75 6.01
CA ARG A 76 -8.49 -4.93 7.47
C ARG A 76 -7.91 -6.29 7.82
N SER A 77 -6.94 -6.34 8.74
CA SER A 77 -6.50 -7.60 9.33
C SER A 77 -7.35 -7.97 10.54
N GLY A 78 -7.64 -9.24 10.73
CA GLY A 78 -8.41 -9.77 11.87
C GLY A 78 -9.16 -11.04 11.48
N SER A 79 -9.63 -11.81 12.47
CA SER A 79 -10.47 -12.98 12.23
C SER A 79 -11.93 -12.58 11.98
N GLY A 80 -12.64 -13.43 11.23
CA GLY A 80 -14.09 -13.31 11.03
C GLY A 80 -14.53 -12.37 9.90
N PHE A 81 -13.61 -12.00 8.99
CA PHE A 81 -13.93 -11.14 7.83
C PHE A 81 -13.82 -11.88 6.49
N GLY A 82 -13.51 -13.18 6.50
CA GLY A 82 -13.35 -13.98 5.29
C GLY A 82 -12.05 -13.69 4.53
N HIS A 83 -11.14 -12.94 5.13
CA HIS A 83 -9.80 -12.62 4.61
C HIS A 83 -8.76 -12.65 5.74
N ASP A 84 -8.88 -13.69 6.56
CA ASP A 84 -8.18 -13.84 7.83
C ASP A 84 -6.68 -14.08 7.57
N TYR A 85 -6.35 -14.79 6.48
CA TYR A 85 -4.98 -15.01 6.06
C TYR A 85 -4.44 -13.86 5.20
N LYS A 86 -3.12 -13.67 5.23
CA LYS A 86 -2.45 -12.69 4.37
C LYS A 86 -2.64 -12.98 2.88
N ALA A 87 -2.75 -14.26 2.51
CA ALA A 87 -2.93 -14.71 1.14
C ALA A 87 -4.28 -14.26 0.58
N ASP A 88 -5.35 -14.35 1.37
CA ASP A 88 -6.70 -13.91 0.96
C ASP A 88 -6.72 -12.42 0.60
N ARG A 89 -6.10 -11.59 1.45
CA ARG A 89 -5.99 -10.14 1.22
C ARG A 89 -5.10 -9.82 0.03
N ALA A 90 -3.98 -10.54 -0.14
CA ALA A 90 -3.10 -10.37 -1.28
C ALA A 90 -3.84 -10.69 -2.60
N GLY A 91 -4.47 -11.85 -2.70
CA GLY A 91 -5.21 -12.25 -3.90
C GLY A 91 -6.33 -11.28 -4.25
N THR A 92 -7.06 -10.77 -3.25
CA THR A 92 -8.10 -9.77 -3.46
C THR A 92 -7.55 -8.45 -4.01
N LEU A 93 -6.44 -7.95 -3.46
CA LEU A 93 -5.82 -6.69 -3.91
C LEU A 93 -5.19 -6.82 -5.31
N ILE A 94 -4.58 -7.96 -5.62
CA ILE A 94 -4.05 -8.28 -6.95
C ILE A 94 -5.18 -8.28 -7.97
N LEU A 95 -6.27 -9.02 -7.70
CA LEU A 95 -7.43 -9.05 -8.58
C LEU A 95 -8.06 -7.65 -8.76
N ALA A 96 -8.13 -6.86 -7.70
CA ALA A 96 -8.64 -5.49 -7.78
C ALA A 96 -7.75 -4.61 -8.67
N HIS A 97 -6.42 -4.72 -8.56
CA HIS A 97 -5.49 -4.00 -9.42
C HIS A 97 -5.71 -4.34 -10.90
N ASP A 98 -5.87 -5.62 -11.22
CA ASP A 98 -6.12 -6.08 -12.59
C ASP A 98 -7.47 -5.66 -13.14
N ALA A 99 -8.51 -5.57 -12.30
CA ALA A 99 -9.88 -5.27 -12.71
C ALA A 99 -10.18 -3.76 -12.78
N TYR A 100 -9.53 -2.96 -11.93
CA TYR A 100 -9.78 -1.51 -11.85
C TYR A 100 -9.40 -0.81 -13.17
N GLY A 101 -10.20 0.19 -13.58
CA GLY A 101 -10.07 0.83 -14.89
C GLY A 101 -10.65 0.04 -16.06
N LYS A 102 -10.92 -1.27 -15.91
CA LYS A 102 -11.63 -2.10 -16.92
C LYS A 102 -13.15 -2.14 -16.67
N LEU A 103 -13.58 -1.84 -15.43
CA LEU A 103 -14.98 -1.77 -15.05
C LEU A 103 -15.53 -0.35 -15.21
N ALA A 104 -16.79 -0.23 -15.64
CA ALA A 104 -17.44 1.06 -15.81
C ALA A 104 -17.39 1.88 -14.51
N ARG A 105 -16.98 3.15 -14.62
CA ARG A 105 -16.88 4.13 -13.52
C ARG A 105 -15.86 3.75 -12.43
N HIS A 106 -14.97 2.79 -12.67
CA HIS A 106 -13.84 2.53 -11.77
C HIS A 106 -12.61 3.31 -12.24
N VAL A 107 -11.95 3.99 -11.30
CA VAL A 107 -10.62 4.56 -11.54
C VAL A 107 -9.63 3.42 -11.80
N ALA A 108 -8.64 3.66 -12.66
CA ALA A 108 -7.54 2.71 -12.86
C ALA A 108 -6.72 2.59 -11.57
N SER A 109 -6.31 1.36 -11.24
CA SER A 109 -5.30 1.15 -10.21
C SER A 109 -3.92 1.51 -10.77
N ILE A 110 -3.07 2.11 -9.95
CA ILE A 110 -1.71 2.52 -10.34
C ILE A 110 -0.72 1.40 -10.05
N ASP A 111 -0.84 0.77 -8.88
CA ASP A 111 0.04 -0.30 -8.43
C ASP A 111 -0.67 -1.13 -7.35
N VAL A 112 -0.17 -2.34 -7.11
CA VAL A 112 -0.45 -3.15 -5.93
C VAL A 112 0.88 -3.58 -5.34
N GLY A 113 0.96 -3.66 -4.02
CA GLY A 113 2.22 -3.96 -3.36
C GLY A 113 2.03 -4.57 -1.98
N PHE A 114 3.14 -4.80 -1.32
CA PHE A 114 3.16 -5.36 0.02
C PHE A 114 4.13 -4.62 0.93
N PHE A 115 3.87 -4.81 2.22
CA PHE A 115 4.64 -4.26 3.30
C PHE A 115 5.67 -5.29 3.78
N THR A 116 6.94 -4.89 3.87
CA THR A 116 7.99 -5.75 4.45
C THR A 116 7.98 -5.67 5.97
N ARG A 117 8.65 -6.62 6.64
CA ARG A 117 8.77 -6.63 8.10
C ARG A 117 9.49 -5.38 8.63
N GLU A 118 10.36 -4.79 7.82
CA GLU A 118 11.19 -3.63 8.11
C GLU A 118 10.48 -2.29 7.90
N GLY A 119 9.19 -2.29 7.51
CA GLY A 119 8.47 -1.04 7.30
C GLY A 119 8.47 -0.52 5.87
N GLN A 120 9.04 -1.26 4.91
CA GLN A 120 9.14 -0.83 3.50
C GLN A 120 7.90 -1.21 2.70
N LEU A 121 7.67 -0.50 1.58
CA LEU A 121 6.69 -0.87 0.57
C LEU A 121 7.42 -1.39 -0.66
N GLN A 122 6.92 -2.48 -1.23
CA GLN A 122 7.42 -3.04 -2.47
C GLN A 122 6.28 -3.22 -3.46
N SER A 123 6.53 -2.81 -4.70
CA SER A 123 5.60 -3.00 -5.80
C SER A 123 5.51 -4.47 -6.20
N ALA A 124 4.31 -4.89 -6.59
CA ALA A 124 3.99 -6.17 -7.19
C ALA A 124 3.05 -6.01 -8.41
N GLY A 125 2.70 -4.79 -8.83
CA GLY A 125 1.74 -4.54 -9.92
C GLY A 125 2.23 -4.92 -11.31
N ALA A 126 3.54 -5.14 -11.47
CA ALA A 126 4.10 -5.68 -12.72
C ALA A 126 4.20 -7.22 -12.73
N ALA A 127 3.69 -7.91 -11.71
CA ALA A 127 3.75 -9.37 -11.65
C ALA A 127 2.73 -9.99 -12.62
N GLU A 128 3.22 -10.76 -13.59
CA GLU A 128 2.36 -11.57 -14.48
C GLU A 128 2.07 -12.97 -13.91
N GLU A 129 3.02 -13.53 -13.16
CA GLU A 129 2.91 -14.85 -12.52
C GLU A 129 3.73 -14.88 -11.22
N TYR A 130 3.24 -15.63 -10.23
CA TYR A 130 3.91 -15.89 -8.97
C TYR A 130 4.53 -17.28 -8.97
N PHE A 131 5.77 -17.39 -8.47
CA PHE A 131 6.45 -18.67 -8.30
C PHE A 131 6.77 -18.92 -6.82
N LEU A 132 6.86 -20.19 -6.44
CA LEU A 132 7.30 -20.63 -5.13
C LEU A 132 8.64 -21.37 -5.27
N LEU A 133 9.68 -20.83 -4.65
CA LEU A 133 10.98 -21.50 -4.51
C LEU A 133 11.09 -22.10 -3.12
N MET A 134 11.49 -23.36 -3.04
CA MET A 134 11.60 -24.10 -1.78
C MET A 134 12.97 -24.79 -1.72
N GLU A 135 13.46 -25.00 -0.49
CA GLU A 135 14.61 -25.88 -0.27
C GLU A 135 14.24 -27.30 -0.70
N LYS A 136 15.15 -27.94 -1.43
CA LYS A 136 14.99 -29.36 -1.77
C LYS A 136 15.25 -30.18 -0.50
N VAL A 137 14.26 -30.95 -0.08
CA VAL A 137 14.39 -31.92 1.02
C VAL A 137 14.17 -33.32 0.46
N GLU A 138 15.10 -34.23 0.76
CA GLU A 138 14.92 -35.66 0.46
C GLU A 138 14.05 -36.29 1.56
N GLY A 139 13.06 -37.11 1.20
CA GLY A 139 12.17 -37.75 2.17
C GLY A 139 11.46 -38.98 1.62
N ALA A 140 10.94 -39.81 2.51
CA ALA A 140 10.01 -40.90 2.18
C ALA A 140 8.57 -40.42 2.42
N ALA A 141 7.63 -40.91 1.60
CA ALA A 141 6.21 -40.63 1.79
C ALA A 141 5.76 -41.06 3.20
N TYR A 142 4.85 -40.27 3.78
CA TYR A 142 4.21 -40.59 5.07
C TYR A 142 3.13 -41.67 4.89
#